data_AF-A0A5A8DB03-F1
#
_entry.id   AF-A0A5A8DB03-F1
#
_cell.length_a   1.000
_cell.length_b   1.000
_cell.length_c   1.000
_cell.angle_alpha   90.00
_cell.angle_beta   90.00
_cell.angle_gamma   90.00
#
_symmetry.space_group_name_H-M   'P 1'
#
loop_
_entity.id
_entity.type
_entity.pdbx_description
1 polymer ?
#
loop_
_entity_poly.entity_id
_entity_poly.type
_entity_poly.pdbx_seq_one_letter_code
_entity_poly.pdbx_strand_id
1 'polypeptide(L)'
;MHRFNKFVIHGYRREMPVGASLRTLCQCHNETFNVFSHLVPLVLHTWGSVLLLLGSAEASEWSSLLFAREAVAALNFAASVAYHLCMPSAVTPGTYTRLLLTDWMTVMANVLVTLACDLRFSLPCAAPWMLWAPLVGAVALGAASGLLLPFRVARLVVGGLLGALMVATVWLRATSPLGTSSGGMMWVATVLMVALGFALNVSRLPERFPPLTGKLDYAGNSHNLMHVLTGAASLLGTIALRDDFKVFASRGAQC
;
A
#
# COMPACT_ATOMS: atom_id res chain seq x y z
N MET A 1 -9.13 2.99 25.69
CA MET A 1 -7.89 3.50 25.07
C MET A 1 -7.21 2.39 24.28
N HIS A 2 -7.10 2.55 22.95
CA HIS A 2 -6.52 1.53 22.07
C HIS A 2 -4.99 1.57 22.09
N ARG A 3 -4.36 0.62 22.80
CA ARG A 3 -2.89 0.44 22.80
C ARG A 3 -2.54 -0.82 22.02
N PHE A 4 -1.93 -0.64 20.85
CA PHE A 4 -1.65 -1.75 19.91
C PHE A 4 -0.16 -2.10 19.84
N ASN A 5 0.74 -1.20 20.23
CA ASN A 5 2.18 -1.45 20.31
C ASN A 5 2.66 -1.27 21.75
N LYS A 6 3.13 -2.36 22.38
CA LYS A 6 3.60 -2.34 23.77
C LYS A 6 4.91 -1.56 23.98
N PHE A 7 5.64 -1.28 22.90
CA PHE A 7 6.91 -0.52 22.95
C PHE A 7 6.71 0.98 22.79
N VAL A 8 5.52 1.40 22.33
CA VAL A 8 5.10 2.80 22.35
C VAL A 8 4.43 3.06 23.68
N ILE A 9 4.92 4.02 24.46
CA ILE A 9 4.51 4.21 25.86
C ILE A 9 3.57 5.43 26.00
N HIS A 10 3.89 6.53 25.34
CA HIS A 10 3.23 7.83 25.45
C HIS A 10 2.60 8.28 24.11
N GLY A 11 1.93 9.43 24.13
CA GLY A 11 1.38 10.07 22.93
C GLY A 11 0.06 9.49 22.43
N TYR A 12 -0.46 8.41 23.02
CA TYR A 12 -1.78 7.87 22.68
C TYR A 12 -2.90 8.85 23.00
N ARG A 13 -3.83 9.00 22.07
CA ARG A 13 -5.04 9.83 22.24
C ARG A 13 -6.10 9.11 23.09
N ARG A 14 -6.85 9.90 23.85
CA ARG A 14 -8.05 9.44 24.56
C ARG A 14 -9.21 9.29 23.59
N GLU A 15 -10.22 8.53 23.99
CA GLU A 15 -11.44 8.37 23.21
C GLU A 15 -12.15 9.72 23.04
N MET A 16 -12.58 10.03 21.82
CA MET A 16 -13.21 11.32 21.50
C MET A 16 -14.10 11.23 20.26
N PRO A 17 -15.14 12.07 20.13
CA PRO A 17 -15.98 12.11 18.92
C PRO A 17 -15.19 12.46 17.65
N VAL A 18 -15.70 12.07 16.48
CA VAL A 18 -15.02 12.27 15.18
C VAL A 18 -14.60 13.72 14.96
N GLY A 19 -15.49 14.68 15.21
CA GLY A 19 -15.17 16.10 15.05
C GLY A 19 -14.07 16.62 16.00
N ALA A 20 -13.91 16.01 17.18
CA ALA A 20 -12.76 16.31 18.05
C ALA A 20 -11.48 15.65 17.51
N SER A 21 -11.59 14.42 16.99
CA SER A 21 -10.47 13.68 16.40
C SER A 21 -9.88 14.39 15.18
N LEU A 22 -10.73 14.95 14.31
CA LEU A 22 -10.28 15.74 13.16
C LEU A 22 -9.51 17.00 13.57
N ARG A 23 -9.89 17.64 14.68
CA ARG A 23 -9.19 18.81 15.22
C ARG A 23 -7.80 18.49 15.78
N THR A 24 -7.47 17.22 16.01
CA THR A 24 -6.12 16.82 16.44
C THR A 24 -5.12 16.73 15.29
N LEU A 25 -5.51 16.98 14.04
CA LEU A 25 -4.60 16.95 12.89
C LEU A 25 -3.36 17.84 13.08
N CYS A 26 -3.52 18.98 13.75
CA CYS A 26 -2.44 19.91 14.07
C CYS A 26 -1.84 19.71 15.47
N GLN A 27 -2.13 18.59 16.15
CA GLN A 27 -1.61 18.27 17.47
C GLN A 27 -0.57 17.14 17.37
N CYS A 28 0.41 17.16 18.28
CA CYS A 28 1.42 16.12 18.35
C CYS A 28 0.92 14.93 19.19
N HIS A 29 0.88 13.75 18.59
CA HIS A 29 0.47 12.48 19.18
C HIS A 29 1.18 11.32 18.47
N ASN A 30 1.05 10.11 19.02
CA ASN A 30 1.75 8.92 18.49
C ASN A 30 1.37 8.57 17.03
N GLU A 31 0.19 9.00 16.57
CA GLU A 31 -0.27 8.83 15.18
C GLU A 31 0.10 9.99 14.23
N THR A 32 0.69 11.09 14.70
CA THR A 32 0.87 12.30 13.88
C THR A 32 1.72 11.98 12.65
N PHE A 33 2.87 11.34 12.84
CA PHE A 33 3.74 10.97 11.73
C PHE A 33 3.06 9.99 10.76
N ASN A 34 2.23 9.07 11.25
CA ASN A 34 1.48 8.13 10.41
C ASN A 34 0.49 8.84 9.48
N VAL A 35 -0.19 9.87 9.98
CA VAL A 35 -1.12 10.68 9.16
C VAL A 35 -0.34 11.41 8.06
N PHE A 36 0.73 12.12 8.42
CA PHE A 36 1.49 12.92 7.46
C PHE A 36 2.27 12.09 6.44
N SER A 37 2.79 10.91 6.81
CA SER A 37 3.47 10.01 5.86
C SER A 37 2.55 9.54 4.72
N HIS A 38 1.23 9.52 4.93
CA HIS A 38 0.25 9.12 3.91
C HIS A 38 -0.35 10.29 3.13
N LEU A 39 -0.32 11.51 3.67
CA LEU A 39 -0.84 12.69 2.96
C LEU A 39 -0.05 12.99 1.68
N VAL A 40 1.27 12.82 1.69
CA VAL A 40 2.12 13.05 0.50
C VAL A 40 1.75 12.10 -0.65
N PRO A 41 1.81 10.77 -0.50
CA PRO A 41 1.42 9.87 -1.58
C PRO A 41 -0.06 10.01 -1.95
N LEU A 42 -0.96 10.32 -1.00
CA LEU A 42 -2.36 10.65 -1.31
C LEU A 42 -2.48 11.78 -2.34
N VAL A 43 -1.82 12.92 -2.09
CA VAL A 43 -1.86 14.08 -2.99
C VAL A 43 -1.28 13.73 -4.35
N LEU A 44 -0.15 13.03 -4.38
CA LEU A 44 0.54 12.69 -5.63
C LEU A 44 -0.25 11.69 -6.49
N HIS A 45 -0.85 10.65 -5.89
CA HIS A 45 -1.70 9.70 -6.62
C HIS A 45 -3.02 10.33 -7.09
N THR A 46 -3.60 11.24 -6.28
CA THR A 46 -4.79 12.01 -6.69
C THR A 46 -4.46 12.89 -7.89
N TRP A 47 -3.35 13.63 -7.83
CA TRP A 47 -2.87 14.45 -8.94
C TRP A 47 -2.56 13.61 -10.19
N GLY A 48 -1.89 12.47 -10.00
CA GLY A 48 -1.60 11.51 -11.05
C GLY A 48 -2.87 11.01 -11.76
N SER A 49 -3.95 10.75 -11.00
CA SER A 49 -5.26 10.38 -11.53
C SER A 49 -5.89 11.50 -12.36
N VAL A 50 -5.83 12.75 -11.87
CA VAL A 50 -6.35 13.93 -12.60
C VAL A 50 -5.60 14.14 -13.91
N LEU A 51 -4.26 14.04 -13.91
CA LEU A 51 -3.47 14.17 -15.13
C LEU A 51 -3.82 13.11 -16.18
N LEU A 52 -4.10 11.88 -15.76
CA LEU A 52 -4.51 10.82 -16.68
C LEU A 52 -5.89 11.12 -17.29
N LEU A 53 -6.84 11.63 -16.51
CA LEU A 53 -8.17 12.04 -17.01
C LEU A 53 -8.09 13.20 -18.00
N LEU A 54 -7.23 14.19 -17.74
CA LEU A 54 -7.07 15.36 -18.61
C LEU A 54 -6.25 15.06 -19.87
N GLY A 55 -5.31 14.10 -19.80
CA GLY A 55 -4.39 13.77 -20.88
C GLY A 55 -4.88 12.68 -21.83
N SER A 56 -5.90 11.90 -21.48
CA SER A 56 -6.42 10.84 -22.34
C SER A 56 -7.45 11.38 -23.34
N ALA A 57 -7.01 11.70 -24.56
CA ALA A 57 -7.92 12.02 -25.66
C ALA A 57 -8.73 10.79 -26.14
N GLU A 58 -8.18 9.58 -25.95
CA GLU A 58 -8.86 8.29 -26.17
C GLU A 58 -8.54 7.31 -25.04
N ALA A 59 -9.54 6.56 -24.57
CA ALA A 59 -9.39 5.57 -23.51
C ALA A 59 -8.82 4.26 -24.09
N SER A 60 -7.54 3.99 -23.84
CA SER A 60 -6.95 2.66 -24.06
C SER A 60 -7.12 1.76 -22.82
N GLU A 61 -7.02 0.44 -23.01
CA GLU A 61 -6.97 -0.53 -21.89
C GLU A 61 -5.88 -0.12 -20.88
N TRP A 62 -4.72 0.26 -21.38
CA TRP A 62 -3.52 0.60 -20.61
C TRP A 62 -3.67 1.90 -19.79
N SER A 63 -4.22 2.95 -20.40
CA SER A 63 -4.49 4.21 -19.69
C SER A 63 -5.57 4.01 -18.63
N SER A 64 -6.55 3.14 -18.88
CA SER A 64 -7.60 2.78 -17.92
C SER A 64 -7.01 2.03 -16.72
N LEU A 65 -6.08 1.10 -16.96
CA LEU A 65 -5.41 0.33 -15.93
C LEU A 65 -4.50 1.21 -15.05
N LEU A 66 -3.73 2.12 -15.66
CA LEU A 66 -2.94 3.12 -14.92
C LEU A 66 -3.85 4.04 -14.10
N PHE A 67 -4.96 4.52 -14.66
CA PHE A 67 -5.91 5.34 -13.93
C PHE A 67 -6.51 4.60 -12.73
N ALA A 68 -6.99 3.37 -12.94
CA ALA A 68 -7.55 2.55 -11.86
C ALA A 68 -6.54 2.37 -10.73
N ARG A 69 -5.27 2.15 -11.08
CA ARG A 69 -4.19 2.00 -10.10
C ARG A 69 -3.91 3.28 -9.32
N GLU A 70 -3.84 4.44 -9.97
CA GLU A 70 -3.68 5.74 -9.28
C GLU A 70 -4.87 6.03 -8.35
N ALA A 71 -6.09 5.79 -8.82
CA ALA A 71 -7.32 6.02 -8.05
C ALA A 71 -7.40 5.11 -6.82
N VAL A 72 -7.08 3.82 -6.96
CA VAL A 72 -7.04 2.87 -5.84
C VAL A 72 -5.89 3.18 -4.88
N ALA A 73 -4.73 3.62 -5.37
CA ALA A 73 -3.64 4.07 -4.51
C ALA A 73 -4.06 5.30 -3.68
N ALA A 74 -4.68 6.31 -4.31
CA ALA A 74 -5.23 7.46 -3.61
C ALA A 74 -6.26 7.05 -2.55
N LEU A 75 -7.19 6.13 -2.89
CA LEU A 75 -8.17 5.60 -1.93
C LEU A 75 -7.48 4.90 -0.74
N ASN A 76 -6.43 4.13 -0.99
CA ASN A 76 -5.66 3.47 0.06
C ASN A 76 -5.03 4.47 1.03
N PHE A 77 -4.33 5.48 0.51
CA PHE A 77 -3.72 6.50 1.36
C PHE A 77 -4.77 7.34 2.11
N ALA A 78 -5.91 7.65 1.47
CA ALA A 78 -7.03 8.34 2.13
C ALA A 78 -7.64 7.51 3.26
N ALA A 79 -7.87 6.21 3.02
CA ALA A 79 -8.39 5.29 4.03
C ALA A 79 -7.43 5.16 5.23
N SER A 80 -6.12 5.12 4.98
CA SER A 80 -5.11 5.06 6.03
C SER A 80 -5.04 6.35 6.86
N VAL A 81 -5.10 7.51 6.20
CA VAL A 81 -5.24 8.82 6.87
C VAL A 81 -6.50 8.85 7.74
N ALA A 82 -7.64 8.42 7.19
CA ALA A 82 -8.90 8.38 7.92
C ALA A 82 -8.85 7.44 9.14
N TYR A 83 -8.25 6.26 9.00
CA TYR A 83 -8.04 5.32 10.10
C TYR A 83 -7.20 5.97 11.21
N HIS A 84 -6.00 6.43 10.87
CA HIS A 84 -5.09 7.02 11.85
C HIS A 84 -5.65 8.28 12.48
N LEU A 85 -6.43 9.09 11.76
CA LEU A 85 -7.03 10.29 12.33
C LEU A 85 -8.25 9.98 13.21
N CYS A 86 -9.10 9.02 12.83
CA CYS A 86 -10.40 8.76 13.46
C CYS A 86 -10.43 7.54 14.41
N MET A 87 -9.34 6.78 14.55
CA MET A 87 -9.29 5.64 15.47
C MET A 87 -9.66 5.97 16.94
N PRO A 88 -9.41 7.17 17.51
CA PRO A 88 -9.87 7.49 18.87
C PRO A 88 -11.40 7.61 18.99
N SER A 89 -12.11 7.80 17.88
CA SER A 89 -13.57 7.83 17.83
C SER A 89 -14.20 6.46 17.77
N ALA A 90 -13.39 5.41 17.62
CA ALA A 90 -13.83 4.04 17.61
C ALA A 90 -14.04 3.50 19.04
N VAL A 91 -15.04 4.03 19.74
CA VAL A 91 -15.33 3.66 21.14
C VAL A 91 -15.76 2.20 21.26
N THR A 92 -16.52 1.70 20.28
CA THR A 92 -16.96 0.30 20.26
C THR A 92 -15.99 -0.60 19.50
N PRO A 93 -15.76 -1.86 19.95
CA PRO A 93 -14.91 -2.81 19.23
C PRO A 93 -15.31 -3.00 17.77
N GLY A 94 -16.61 -3.01 17.47
CA GLY A 94 -17.11 -3.14 16.10
C GLY A 94 -16.73 -1.97 15.20
N THR A 95 -16.75 -0.74 15.71
CA THR A 95 -16.35 0.45 14.93
C THR A 95 -14.84 0.46 14.71
N TYR A 96 -14.06 0.06 15.70
CA TYR A 96 -12.60 -0.04 15.58
C TYR A 96 -12.22 -1.08 14.52
N THR A 97 -12.83 -2.27 14.60
CA THR A 97 -12.61 -3.34 13.62
C THR A 97 -13.01 -2.91 12.22
N ARG A 98 -14.13 -2.21 12.03
CA ARG A 98 -14.52 -1.69 10.70
C ARG A 98 -13.50 -0.71 10.13
N LEU A 99 -13.06 0.28 10.91
CA LEU A 99 -12.05 1.24 10.45
C LEU A 99 -10.73 0.56 10.11
N LEU A 100 -10.28 -0.39 10.94
CA LEU A 100 -9.07 -1.17 10.70
C LEU A 100 -9.19 -2.07 9.46
N LEU A 101 -10.36 -2.67 9.26
CA LEU A 101 -10.64 -3.49 8.08
C LEU A 101 -10.66 -2.64 6.82
N THR A 102 -11.23 -1.44 6.85
CA THR A 102 -11.23 -0.52 5.71
C THR A 102 -9.81 -0.18 5.28
N ASP A 103 -8.95 0.27 6.20
CA ASP A 103 -7.52 0.54 5.92
C ASP A 103 -6.82 -0.70 5.34
N TRP A 104 -7.00 -1.87 5.97
CA TRP A 104 -6.35 -3.08 5.51
C TRP A 104 -6.85 -3.56 4.13
N MET A 105 -8.16 -3.49 3.86
CA MET A 105 -8.76 -3.87 2.58
C MET A 105 -8.26 -2.97 1.44
N THR A 106 -8.12 -1.67 1.67
CA THR A 106 -7.61 -0.77 0.64
C THR A 106 -6.12 -0.98 0.36
N VAL A 107 -5.33 -1.41 1.34
CA VAL A 107 -3.94 -1.85 1.11
C VAL A 107 -3.93 -3.06 0.19
N MET A 108 -4.80 -4.05 0.42
CA MET A 108 -4.89 -5.23 -0.44
C MET A 108 -5.31 -4.86 -1.86
N ALA A 109 -6.31 -4.01 -2.02
CA ALA A 109 -6.74 -3.52 -3.33
C ALA A 109 -5.60 -2.80 -4.08
N ASN A 110 -4.83 -1.96 -3.39
CA ASN A 110 -3.69 -1.24 -3.97
C ASN A 110 -2.58 -2.18 -4.45
N VAL A 111 -2.25 -3.22 -3.67
CA VAL A 111 -1.26 -4.22 -4.08
C VAL A 111 -1.77 -5.04 -5.26
N LEU A 112 -3.03 -5.47 -5.25
CA LEU A 112 -3.61 -6.28 -6.32
C LEU A 112 -3.67 -5.52 -7.65
N VAL A 113 -4.13 -4.27 -7.65
CA VAL A 113 -4.17 -3.47 -8.89
C VAL A 113 -2.76 -3.18 -9.40
N THR A 114 -1.80 -2.96 -8.50
CA THR A 114 -0.38 -2.75 -8.87
C THR A 114 0.22 -4.01 -9.49
N LEU A 115 -0.05 -5.20 -8.93
CA LEU A 115 0.35 -6.48 -9.52
C LEU A 115 -0.35 -6.74 -10.85
N ALA A 116 -1.64 -6.41 -10.99
CA ALA A 116 -2.36 -6.54 -12.25
C ALA A 116 -1.73 -5.69 -13.36
N CYS A 117 -1.37 -4.45 -13.04
CA CYS A 117 -0.62 -3.58 -13.95
C CYS A 117 0.70 -4.23 -14.36
N ASP A 118 1.50 -4.63 -13.38
CA ASP A 118 2.84 -5.16 -13.62
C ASP A 118 2.83 -6.46 -14.42
N LEU A 119 1.92 -7.39 -14.10
CA LEU A 119 1.74 -8.64 -14.84
C LEU A 119 1.29 -8.37 -16.26
N ARG A 120 0.37 -7.43 -16.47
CA ARG A 120 -0.12 -7.05 -17.81
C ARG A 120 0.98 -6.45 -18.67
N PHE A 121 1.87 -5.62 -18.09
CA PHE A 121 3.05 -5.09 -18.78
C PHE A 121 4.12 -6.15 -19.02
N SER A 122 4.35 -7.04 -18.07
CA SER A 122 5.39 -8.08 -18.19
C SER A 122 5.01 -9.17 -19.20
N LEU A 123 3.70 -9.48 -19.29
CA LEU A 123 3.13 -10.53 -20.12
C LEU A 123 2.03 -9.97 -21.04
N PRO A 124 2.39 -9.13 -22.03
CA PRO A 124 1.43 -8.42 -22.87
C PRO A 124 0.55 -9.33 -23.75
N CYS A 125 1.01 -10.56 -24.00
CA CYS A 125 0.32 -11.54 -24.85
C CYS A 125 -0.35 -12.66 -24.07
N ALA A 126 -0.21 -12.66 -22.74
CA ALA A 126 -0.92 -13.61 -21.91
C ALA A 126 -2.42 -13.29 -21.92
N ALA A 127 -3.24 -14.34 -21.97
CA ALA A 127 -4.68 -14.18 -21.86
C ALA A 127 -5.03 -13.53 -20.51
N PRO A 128 -6.03 -12.62 -20.45
CA PRO A 128 -6.35 -11.88 -19.22
C PRO A 128 -6.56 -12.77 -18.00
N TRP A 129 -7.18 -13.94 -18.17
CA TRP A 129 -7.43 -14.88 -17.05
C TRP A 129 -6.14 -15.39 -16.40
N MET A 130 -5.02 -15.51 -17.13
CA MET A 130 -3.72 -15.94 -16.58
C MET A 130 -3.12 -14.88 -15.65
N LEU A 131 -3.48 -13.61 -15.85
CA LEU A 131 -3.05 -12.47 -15.04
C LEU A 131 -3.94 -12.32 -13.80
N TRP A 132 -5.25 -12.52 -13.96
CA TRP A 132 -6.23 -12.38 -12.86
C TRP A 132 -6.31 -13.60 -11.95
N ALA A 133 -6.07 -14.82 -12.44
CA ALA A 133 -6.13 -16.06 -11.65
C ALA A 133 -5.25 -16.04 -10.38
N PRO A 134 -3.95 -15.68 -10.43
CA PRO A 134 -3.13 -15.62 -9.22
C PRO A 134 -3.61 -14.54 -8.24
N LEU A 135 -4.15 -13.43 -8.74
CA LEU A 135 -4.69 -12.34 -7.92
C LEU A 135 -5.98 -12.75 -7.21
N VAL A 136 -6.90 -13.38 -7.93
CA VAL A 136 -8.15 -13.93 -7.38
C VAL A 136 -7.84 -15.04 -6.37
N GLY A 137 -6.88 -15.92 -6.68
CA GLY A 137 -6.41 -16.95 -5.77
C GLY A 137 -5.86 -16.37 -4.45
N ALA A 138 -5.04 -15.32 -4.53
CA ALA A 138 -4.51 -14.65 -3.34
C ALA A 138 -5.62 -14.00 -2.49
N VAL A 139 -6.61 -13.38 -3.12
CA VAL A 139 -7.79 -12.82 -2.42
C VAL A 139 -8.61 -13.91 -1.77
N ALA A 140 -8.93 -14.99 -2.49
CA ALA A 140 -9.72 -16.10 -1.98
C ALA A 140 -9.04 -16.78 -0.79
N LEU A 141 -7.72 -17.01 -0.90
CA LEU A 141 -6.92 -17.55 0.20
C LEU A 141 -6.89 -16.60 1.40
N GLY A 142 -6.90 -15.29 1.17
CA GLY A 142 -6.99 -14.30 2.24
C GLY A 142 -8.35 -14.24 2.92
N ALA A 143 -9.43 -14.33 2.16
CA ALA A 143 -10.79 -14.45 2.70
C ALA A 143 -10.92 -15.73 3.54
N ALA A 144 -10.45 -16.87 3.03
CA ALA A 144 -10.42 -18.14 3.76
C ALA A 144 -9.57 -18.04 5.04
N SER A 145 -8.39 -17.42 4.97
CA SER A 145 -7.54 -17.18 6.14
C SER A 145 -8.24 -16.34 7.21
N GLY A 146 -9.06 -15.36 6.80
CA GLY A 146 -9.86 -14.53 7.72
C GLY A 146 -10.98 -15.30 8.43
N LEU A 147 -11.48 -16.40 7.84
CA LEU A 147 -12.47 -17.29 8.45
C LEU A 147 -11.82 -18.32 9.39
N LEU A 148 -10.60 -18.75 9.07
CA LEU A 148 -9.93 -19.87 9.75
C LEU A 148 -8.93 -19.44 10.82
N LEU A 149 -8.38 -18.22 10.72
CA LEU A 149 -7.30 -17.74 11.58
C LEU A 149 -7.70 -16.46 12.33
N PRO A 150 -7.12 -16.21 13.51
CA PRO A 150 -7.25 -14.91 14.15
C PRO A 150 -6.79 -13.81 13.19
N PHE A 151 -7.53 -12.70 13.13
CA PHE A 151 -7.27 -11.60 12.19
C PHE A 151 -5.81 -11.16 12.12
N ARG A 152 -5.11 -11.12 13.27
CA ARG A 152 -3.67 -10.80 13.33
C ARG A 152 -2.79 -11.74 12.51
N VAL A 153 -3.12 -13.03 12.45
CA VAL A 153 -2.38 -14.06 11.71
C VAL A 153 -2.79 -14.03 10.24
N ALA A 154 -4.11 -13.94 9.97
CA ALA A 154 -4.62 -13.84 8.61
C ALA A 154 -3.97 -12.70 7.83
N ARG A 155 -3.84 -11.51 8.44
CA ARG A 155 -3.16 -10.37 7.81
C ARG A 155 -1.69 -10.63 7.44
N LEU A 156 -0.97 -11.38 8.26
CA LEU A 156 0.43 -11.73 8.00
C LEU A 156 0.55 -12.72 6.86
N VAL A 157 -0.32 -13.74 6.84
CA VAL A 157 -0.36 -14.74 5.77
C VAL A 157 -0.66 -14.07 4.44
N VAL A 158 -1.72 -13.26 4.37
CA VAL A 158 -2.11 -12.58 3.13
C VAL A 158 -1.07 -11.57 2.67
N GLY A 159 -0.57 -10.73 3.58
CA GLY A 159 0.49 -9.79 3.26
C GLY A 159 1.76 -10.47 2.75
N GLY A 160 2.16 -11.57 3.38
CA GLY A 160 3.31 -12.38 2.97
C GLY A 160 3.12 -13.03 1.60
N LEU A 161 1.94 -13.57 1.31
CA LEU A 161 1.61 -14.17 0.01
C LEU A 161 1.64 -13.13 -1.13
N LEU A 162 1.01 -11.98 -0.92
CA LEU A 162 1.05 -10.89 -1.90
C LEU A 162 2.46 -10.34 -2.09
N GLY A 163 3.24 -10.23 -1.00
CA GLY A 163 4.66 -9.87 -1.07
C GLY A 163 5.50 -10.88 -1.86
N ALA A 164 5.27 -12.18 -1.66
CA ALA A 164 5.93 -13.23 -2.44
C ALA A 164 5.57 -13.15 -3.93
N LEU A 165 4.31 -12.82 -4.25
CA LEU A 165 3.88 -12.60 -5.63
C LEU A 165 4.59 -11.38 -6.24
N MET A 166 4.75 -10.27 -5.50
CA MET A 166 5.53 -9.12 -5.96
C MET A 166 7.01 -9.48 -6.23
N VAL A 167 7.61 -10.34 -5.41
CA VAL A 167 8.97 -10.85 -5.66
C VAL A 167 9.02 -11.69 -6.93
N ALA A 168 8.01 -12.53 -7.17
CA ALA A 168 7.94 -13.33 -8.39
C ALA A 168 7.86 -12.47 -9.66
N THR A 169 7.21 -11.31 -9.62
CA THR A 169 7.12 -10.44 -10.80
C THR A 169 8.45 -9.78 -11.17
N VAL A 170 9.41 -9.67 -10.24
CA VAL A 170 10.77 -9.22 -10.56
C VAL A 170 11.41 -10.11 -11.63
N TRP A 171 11.25 -11.43 -11.50
CA TRP A 171 11.76 -12.38 -12.50
C TRP A 171 11.02 -12.25 -13.83
N LEU A 172 9.70 -12.10 -13.81
CA LEU A 172 8.90 -11.92 -15.02
C LEU A 172 9.28 -10.65 -15.78
N ARG A 173 9.53 -9.54 -15.07
CA ARG A 173 10.01 -8.31 -15.68
C ARG A 173 11.41 -8.45 -16.26
N ALA A 174 12.30 -9.20 -15.59
CA ALA A 174 13.66 -9.42 -16.07
C ALA A 174 13.72 -10.24 -17.36
N THR A 175 12.73 -11.10 -17.60
CA THR A 175 12.63 -11.91 -18.84
C THR A 175 11.70 -11.30 -19.88
N SER A 176 11.00 -10.21 -19.56
CA SER A 176 10.07 -9.59 -20.50
C SER A 176 10.82 -8.95 -21.67
N PRO A 177 10.41 -9.20 -22.93
CA PRO A 177 10.99 -8.54 -24.09
C PRO A 177 10.60 -7.05 -24.17
N LEU A 178 9.67 -6.60 -23.33
CA LEU A 178 9.14 -5.24 -23.28
C LEU A 178 9.38 -4.61 -21.91
N GLY A 179 9.58 -3.30 -21.89
CA GLY A 179 9.94 -2.53 -20.70
C GLY A 179 11.33 -1.92 -20.80
N THR A 180 11.72 -1.16 -19.78
CA THR A 180 13.04 -0.51 -19.71
C THR A 180 13.87 -1.08 -18.58
N SER A 181 15.20 -1.06 -18.73
CA SER A 181 16.11 -1.41 -17.63
C SER A 181 15.90 -0.49 -16.42
N SER A 182 15.57 0.78 -16.65
CA SER A 182 15.22 1.76 -15.61
C SER A 182 13.98 1.33 -14.84
N GLY A 183 12.88 1.03 -15.54
CA GLY A 183 11.63 0.53 -14.96
C GLY A 183 11.84 -0.75 -14.16
N GLY A 184 12.62 -1.69 -14.69
CA GLY A 184 13.05 -2.90 -13.98
C GLY A 184 13.77 -2.61 -12.66
N MET A 185 14.78 -1.73 -12.66
CA MET A 185 15.51 -1.35 -11.44
C MET A 185 14.61 -0.65 -10.41
N MET A 186 13.73 0.26 -10.87
CA MET A 186 12.76 0.93 -10.01
C MET A 186 11.76 -0.06 -9.40
N TRP A 187 11.36 -1.09 -10.14
CA TRP A 187 10.50 -2.16 -9.63
C TRP A 187 11.21 -3.01 -8.57
N VAL A 188 12.46 -3.39 -8.80
CA VAL A 188 13.28 -4.10 -7.79
C VAL A 188 13.34 -3.29 -6.50
N ALA A 189 13.65 -1.99 -6.59
CA ALA A 189 13.67 -1.11 -5.43
C ALA A 189 12.29 -1.03 -4.74
N THR A 190 11.20 -0.97 -5.51
CA THR A 190 9.82 -1.00 -4.99
C THR A 190 9.57 -2.25 -4.14
N VAL A 191 9.92 -3.43 -4.66
CA VAL A 191 9.75 -4.72 -3.96
C VAL A 191 10.60 -4.78 -2.68
N LEU A 192 11.86 -4.32 -2.74
CA LEU A 192 12.74 -4.28 -1.58
C LEU A 192 12.21 -3.35 -0.48
N MET A 193 11.68 -2.18 -0.85
CA MET A 193 11.09 -1.23 0.11
C MET A 193 9.84 -1.81 0.78
N VAL A 194 8.97 -2.49 0.02
CA VAL A 194 7.79 -3.18 0.58
C VAL A 194 8.21 -4.30 1.53
N ALA A 195 9.17 -5.13 1.12
CA ALA A 195 9.67 -6.24 1.94
C ALA A 195 10.31 -5.74 3.25
N LEU A 196 11.13 -4.68 3.17
CA LEU A 196 11.74 -4.06 4.34
C LEU A 196 10.68 -3.44 5.27
N GLY A 197 9.71 -2.70 4.72
CA GLY A 197 8.62 -2.12 5.50
C GLY A 197 7.80 -3.18 6.24
N PHE A 198 7.48 -4.29 5.56
CA PHE A 198 6.83 -5.44 6.17
C PHE A 198 7.67 -6.04 7.31
N ALA A 199 8.96 -6.30 7.07
CA ALA A 199 9.87 -6.88 8.05
C ALA A 199 10.03 -5.99 9.30
N LEU A 200 10.16 -4.68 9.13
CA LEU A 200 10.24 -3.72 10.24
C LEU A 200 8.95 -3.73 11.07
N ASN A 201 7.79 -3.65 10.43
CA ASN A 201 6.50 -3.64 11.11
C ASN A 201 6.23 -4.94 11.90
N VAL A 202 6.59 -6.10 11.33
CA VAL A 202 6.44 -7.39 12.02
C VAL A 202 7.41 -7.52 13.19
N SER A 203 8.67 -7.12 13.00
CA SER A 203 9.71 -7.23 14.03
C SER A 203 9.57 -6.19 15.16
N ARG A 204 8.81 -5.10 14.91
CA ARG A 204 8.68 -3.91 15.78
C ARG A 204 10.01 -3.21 16.02
N LEU A 205 10.90 -3.26 15.05
CA LEU A 205 12.17 -2.55 15.10
C LEU A 205 12.01 -1.16 14.46
N PRO A 206 12.62 -0.11 15.05
CA PRO A 206 13.61 -0.18 16.14
C PRO A 206 13.05 -0.06 17.57
N GLU A 207 11.76 0.25 17.78
CA GLU A 207 11.20 0.55 19.11
C GLU A 207 11.22 -0.63 20.09
N ARG A 208 11.27 -1.87 19.59
CA ARG A 208 11.45 -3.08 20.39
C ARG A 208 12.82 -3.13 21.09
N PHE A 209 13.82 -2.42 20.56
CA PHE A 209 15.15 -2.41 21.15
C PHE A 209 15.10 -1.67 22.50
N PRO A 210 15.49 -2.29 23.63
CA PRO A 210 15.26 -1.72 24.96
C PRO A 210 15.79 -0.29 25.15
N PRO A 211 16.99 0.09 24.62
CA PRO A 211 17.47 1.47 24.69
C PRO A 211 16.61 2.52 23.97
N LEU A 212 15.73 2.11 23.04
CA LEU A 212 14.88 2.97 22.22
C LEU A 212 13.39 2.87 22.57
N THR A 213 13.00 1.99 23.49
CA THR A 213 11.61 1.85 23.91
C THR A 213 11.11 3.17 24.53
N GLY A 214 9.93 3.64 24.13
CA GLY A 214 9.39 4.93 24.59
C GLY A 214 10.02 6.18 23.98
N LYS A 215 11.16 6.07 23.27
CA LYS A 215 11.85 7.22 22.66
C LYS A 215 11.33 7.56 21.26
N LEU A 216 10.66 6.61 20.63
CA LEU A 216 10.16 6.69 19.25
C LEU A 216 8.62 6.72 19.20
N ASP A 217 8.01 7.21 20.28
CA ASP A 217 6.57 7.21 20.46
C ASP A 217 5.83 8.07 19.42
N TYR A 218 6.46 9.16 18.97
CA TYR A 218 5.86 10.12 18.04
C TYR A 218 6.36 9.97 16.60
N ALA A 219 7.60 9.53 16.40
CA ALA A 219 8.24 9.41 15.10
C ALA A 219 9.36 8.35 15.12
N GLY A 220 9.59 7.68 13.99
CA GLY A 220 10.69 6.73 13.79
C GLY A 220 10.46 5.31 14.32
N ASN A 221 9.26 4.99 14.82
CA ASN A 221 8.90 3.60 15.14
C ASN A 221 8.63 2.77 13.88
N SER A 222 8.56 1.44 14.02
CA SER A 222 8.38 0.49 12.92
C SER A 222 7.17 0.79 12.04
N HIS A 223 6.07 1.27 12.61
CA HIS A 223 4.86 1.60 11.87
C HIS A 223 5.04 2.87 11.03
N ASN A 224 5.70 3.89 11.59
CA ASN A 224 6.10 5.09 10.85
C ASN A 224 7.02 4.73 9.66
N LEU A 225 8.05 3.93 9.92
CA LEU A 225 9.02 3.52 8.90
C LEU A 225 8.36 2.69 7.81
N MET A 226 7.47 1.76 8.18
CA MET A 226 6.68 1.00 7.22
C MET A 226 5.88 1.93 6.30
N HIS A 227 5.16 2.92 6.83
CA HIS A 227 4.37 3.84 6.01
C HIS A 227 5.21 4.67 5.05
N VAL A 228 6.38 5.15 5.49
CA VAL A 228 7.31 5.87 4.61
C VAL A 228 7.83 4.96 3.49
N LEU A 229 8.25 3.75 3.83
CA LEU A 229 8.79 2.79 2.86
C LEU A 229 7.72 2.35 1.85
N THR A 230 6.51 2.01 2.30
CA THR A 230 5.43 1.57 1.41
C THR A 230 4.84 2.73 0.61
N GLY A 231 4.79 3.94 1.18
CA GLY A 231 4.43 5.16 0.46
C GLY A 231 5.38 5.47 -0.69
N ALA A 232 6.70 5.49 -0.40
CA ALA A 232 7.72 5.69 -1.42
C ALA A 232 7.77 4.53 -2.44
N ALA A 233 7.58 3.28 -2.01
CA ALA A 233 7.47 2.15 -2.91
C ALA A 233 6.28 2.29 -3.86
N SER A 234 5.11 2.71 -3.36
CA SER A 234 3.94 2.98 -4.20
C SER A 234 4.27 4.05 -5.25
N LEU A 235 4.91 5.15 -4.87
CA LEU A 235 5.31 6.19 -5.83
C LEU A 235 6.34 5.67 -6.84
N LEU A 236 7.38 4.97 -6.40
CA LEU A 236 8.42 4.44 -7.29
C LEU A 236 7.89 3.40 -8.27
N GLY A 237 7.03 2.49 -7.80
CA GLY A 237 6.35 1.51 -8.64
C GLY A 237 5.46 2.17 -9.69
N THR A 238 4.86 3.33 -9.37
CA THR A 238 4.16 4.17 -10.35
C THR A 238 5.07 4.58 -11.49
N ILE A 239 6.25 5.08 -11.14
CA ILE A 239 7.19 5.65 -12.09
C ILE A 239 7.70 4.53 -12.99
N ALA A 240 8.00 3.36 -12.42
CA ALA A 240 8.34 2.16 -13.17
C ALA A 240 7.27 1.80 -14.21
N LEU A 241 6.02 1.66 -13.79
CA LEU A 241 4.91 1.29 -14.68
C LEU A 241 4.62 2.34 -15.75
N ARG A 242 4.74 3.63 -15.43
CA ARG A 242 4.58 4.73 -16.39
C ARG A 242 5.73 4.76 -17.40
N ASP A 243 6.94 4.39 -17.00
CA ASP A 243 8.08 4.32 -17.91
C ASP A 243 7.91 3.20 -18.93
N ASP A 244 7.46 2.02 -18.47
CA ASP A 244 7.11 0.91 -19.37
C ASP A 244 5.99 1.33 -20.32
N PHE A 245 4.93 1.97 -19.81
CA PHE A 245 3.79 2.41 -20.62
C PHE A 245 4.21 3.28 -21.81
N LYS A 246 5.20 4.17 -21.66
CA LYS A 246 5.71 4.98 -22.77
C LYS A 246 6.28 4.12 -23.90
N VAL A 247 6.99 3.03 -23.55
CA VAL A 247 7.52 2.08 -24.52
C VAL A 247 6.37 1.35 -25.22
N PHE A 248 5.38 0.88 -24.47
CA PHE A 248 4.20 0.21 -25.01
C PHE A 248 3.40 1.09 -25.97
N ALA A 249 3.14 2.35 -25.60
CA ALA A 249 2.45 3.31 -26.44
C ALA A 249 3.21 3.60 -27.75
N SER A 250 4.55 3.54 -27.74
CA SER A 250 5.38 3.81 -28.92
C SER A 250 5.55 2.61 -29.87
N ARG A 251 5.64 1.39 -29.34
CA ARG A 251 5.94 0.18 -30.12
C ARG A 251 4.69 -0.61 -30.51
N GLY A 252 3.55 -0.33 -29.87
CA GLY A 252 2.39 -1.20 -29.87
C GLY A 252 2.66 -2.48 -29.07
N ALA A 253 1.61 -3.05 -28.46
CA ALA A 253 1.71 -4.39 -27.89
C ALA A 253 1.68 -5.41 -29.05
N GLN A 254 2.82 -5.65 -29.69
CA GLN A 254 2.92 -6.70 -30.70
C GLN A 254 3.00 -8.05 -30.00
N CYS A 255 1.88 -8.76 -30.10
CA CYS A 255 1.79 -10.21 -30.03
C CYS A 255 1.77 -10.73 -31.46
#